data_AF-A0A939BZG3-F1
#
_entry.id   AF-A0A939BZG3-F1
#
_cell.length_a   1.000
_cell.length_b   1.000
_cell.length_c   1.000
_cell.angle_alpha   90.00
_cell.angle_beta   90.00
_cell.angle_gamma   90.00
#
_symmetry.space_group_name_H-M   'P 1'
#
loop_
_entity.id
_entity.type
_entity.pdbx_description
1 polymer ?
#
loop_
_entity_poly.entity_id
_entity_poly.type
_entity_poly.pdbx_seq_one_letter_code
_entity_poly.pdbx_strand_id
1 'polypeptide(L)'
;MRGFVSALTHVPDTSVGLVRYRVRGWNAPGQDPVDDVCAVLDGLPGRAPVVLVGHSMGGRAAVHAAGHPRVVGVVGLAPWLTDEDPVRTVQGRRVVLAHGARDRWVPASLSARWAERAQGVPDALARFVVPGDNHMMIRHPRRWHRLAVRATTALLGGTVDPVLARAWTAGAHGELAVPLEH
;
A
#
# COMPACT_ATOMS: atom_id res chain seq x y z
N MET A 1 -9.65 -9.32 -2.77
CA MET A 1 -8.56 -9.70 -1.83
C MET A 1 -8.10 -11.16 -1.91
N ARG A 2 -8.96 -12.19 -2.09
CA ARG A 2 -8.48 -13.60 -2.18
C ARG A 2 -7.36 -13.84 -3.20
N GLY A 3 -7.46 -13.23 -4.40
CA GLY A 3 -6.40 -13.31 -5.41
C GLY A 3 -5.06 -12.70 -4.97
N PHE A 4 -5.09 -11.62 -4.18
CA PHE A 4 -3.89 -11.02 -3.60
C PHE A 4 -3.29 -11.88 -2.50
N VAL A 5 -4.11 -12.49 -1.64
CA VAL A 5 -3.62 -13.42 -0.62
C VAL A 5 -2.87 -14.57 -1.29
N SER A 6 -3.48 -15.20 -2.30
CA SER A 6 -2.84 -16.28 -3.08
C SER A 6 -1.60 -15.82 -3.84
N ALA A 7 -1.55 -14.57 -4.32
CA ALA A 7 -0.32 -14.05 -4.93
C ALA A 7 0.78 -13.87 -3.89
N LEU A 8 0.46 -13.29 -2.73
CA LEU A 8 1.42 -12.99 -1.66
C LEU A 8 2.00 -14.23 -0.99
N THR A 9 1.37 -15.40 -1.08
CA THR A 9 1.99 -16.66 -0.61
C THR A 9 3.23 -17.06 -1.43
N HIS A 10 3.51 -16.38 -2.55
CA HIS A 10 4.74 -16.57 -3.33
C HIS A 10 5.90 -15.70 -2.82
N VAL A 11 5.68 -14.85 -1.82
CA VAL A 11 6.77 -14.13 -1.14
C VAL A 11 7.47 -15.16 -0.23
N PRO A 12 8.78 -15.42 -0.42
CA PRO A 12 9.51 -16.40 0.38
C PRO A 12 9.49 -16.06 1.87
N ASP A 13 9.56 -17.10 2.71
CA ASP A 13 9.74 -17.00 4.16
C ASP A 13 8.74 -16.07 4.87
N THR A 14 7.52 -15.95 4.33
CA THR A 14 6.50 -15.01 4.79
C THR A 14 5.19 -15.72 5.13
N SER A 15 4.55 -15.29 6.22
CA SER A 15 3.17 -15.65 6.54
C SER A 15 2.22 -14.56 6.06
N VAL A 16 1.09 -14.95 5.45
CA VAL A 16 0.07 -14.02 4.93
C VAL A 16 -1.21 -14.14 5.74
N GLY A 17 -1.65 -13.03 6.35
CA GLY A 17 -2.90 -12.92 7.09
C GLY A 17 -3.85 -11.90 6.46
N LEU A 18 -5.16 -12.11 6.65
CA LEU A 18 -6.19 -11.15 6.26
C LEU A 18 -6.80 -10.52 7.50
N VAL A 19 -6.78 -9.19 7.58
CA VAL A 19 -7.52 -8.45 8.62
C VAL A 19 -8.99 -8.35 8.20
N ARG A 20 -9.89 -8.72 9.10
CA ARG A 20 -11.33 -8.52 8.94
C ARG A 20 -11.78 -7.41 9.89
N TYR A 21 -12.31 -6.33 9.33
CA TYR A 21 -12.84 -5.24 10.13
C TYR A 21 -14.08 -5.68 10.92
N ARG A 22 -14.18 -5.23 12.17
CA ARG A 22 -15.34 -5.44 13.04
C ARG A 22 -16.56 -4.70 12.50
N VAL A 23 -16.36 -3.48 12.02
CA VAL A 23 -17.42 -2.60 11.50
C VAL A 23 -17.11 -2.20 10.05
N ARG A 24 -18.17 -2.05 9.23
CA ARG A 24 -18.01 -1.60 7.84
C ARG A 24 -17.91 -0.07 7.79
N GLY A 25 -16.96 0.44 7.03
CA GLY A 25 -16.79 1.87 6.79
C GLY A 25 -15.58 2.45 7.50
N TRP A 26 -15.28 3.71 7.20
CA TRP A 26 -14.18 4.44 7.85
C TRP A 26 -14.56 4.93 9.25
N ASN A 27 -15.86 5.10 9.52
CA ASN A 27 -16.40 5.38 10.86
C ASN A 27 -15.73 6.58 11.53
N ALA A 28 -15.54 7.68 10.80
CA ALA A 28 -15.04 8.91 11.39
C ALA A 28 -15.98 9.42 12.50
N PRO A 29 -15.44 9.97 13.60
CA PRO A 29 -14.01 10.20 13.86
C PRO A 29 -13.26 8.99 14.41
N GLY A 30 -13.94 7.88 14.71
CA GLY A 30 -13.38 6.70 15.38
C GLY A 30 -12.36 5.88 14.58
N GLN A 31 -12.43 5.87 13.24
CA GLN A 31 -11.43 5.21 12.38
C GLN A 31 -11.25 3.71 12.68
N ASP A 32 -12.33 2.99 13.03
CA ASP A 32 -12.30 1.58 13.44
C ASP A 32 -11.39 0.65 12.59
N PRO A 33 -11.28 0.79 11.25
CA PRO A 33 -10.35 -0.03 10.47
C PRO A 33 -8.89 0.10 10.88
N VAL A 34 -8.46 1.24 11.42
CA VAL A 34 -7.10 1.47 11.93
C VAL A 34 -6.90 0.70 13.23
N ASP A 35 -7.82 0.84 14.18
CA ASP A 35 -7.80 0.13 15.46
C ASP A 35 -7.80 -1.39 15.26
N ASP A 36 -8.60 -1.88 14.30
CA ASP A 36 -8.65 -3.30 13.96
C ASP A 36 -7.31 -3.82 13.41
N VAL A 37 -6.61 -3.02 12.60
CA VAL A 37 -5.28 -3.37 12.10
C VAL A 37 -4.26 -3.36 13.23
N CYS A 38 -4.25 -2.32 14.07
CA CYS A 38 -3.34 -2.22 15.21
C CYS A 38 -3.54 -3.37 16.21
N ALA A 39 -4.78 -3.70 16.56
CA ALA A 39 -5.08 -4.83 17.45
C ALA A 39 -4.58 -6.18 16.91
N VAL A 40 -4.67 -6.39 15.58
CA VAL A 40 -4.09 -7.58 14.95
C VAL A 40 -2.57 -7.56 15.07
N LEU A 41 -1.92 -6.42 14.81
CA LEU A 41 -0.46 -6.28 14.89
C LEU A 41 0.07 -6.49 16.32
N ASP A 42 -0.64 -5.99 17.32
CA ASP A 42 -0.32 -6.18 18.75
C ASP A 42 -0.42 -7.65 19.16
N GLY A 43 -1.38 -8.38 18.59
CA GLY A 43 -1.59 -9.81 18.86
C GLY A 43 -0.65 -10.77 18.13
N LEU A 44 0.19 -10.30 17.20
CA LEU A 44 1.11 -11.17 16.46
C LEU A 44 2.22 -11.72 17.38
N PRO A 45 2.56 -13.02 17.30
CA PRO A 45 3.70 -13.56 18.04
C PRO A 45 5.03 -13.00 17.52
N GLY A 46 6.07 -13.06 18.36
CA GLY A 46 7.44 -12.66 17.98
C GLY A 46 7.61 -11.17 17.65
N ARG A 47 8.63 -10.84 16.85
CA ARG A 47 8.96 -9.45 16.44
C ARG A 47 9.21 -9.32 14.94
N ALA A 48 8.67 -10.24 14.14
CA ALA A 48 8.87 -10.22 12.70
C ALA A 48 8.37 -8.90 12.08
N PRO A 49 9.08 -8.34 11.09
CA PRO A 49 8.64 -7.15 10.38
C PRO A 49 7.36 -7.44 9.60
N VAL A 50 6.49 -6.44 9.48
CA VAL A 50 5.19 -6.56 8.82
C VAL A 50 5.09 -5.55 7.68
N VAL A 51 4.58 -6.00 6.55
CA VAL A 51 4.14 -5.14 5.45
C VAL A 51 2.62 -5.15 5.39
N LEU A 52 2.01 -3.97 5.39
CA LEU A 52 0.56 -3.84 5.25
C LEU A 52 0.21 -3.66 3.77
N VAL A 53 -0.64 -4.55 3.26
CA VAL A 53 -1.15 -4.49 1.88
C VAL A 53 -2.65 -4.23 1.92
N GLY A 54 -3.09 -3.11 1.36
CA GLY A 54 -4.47 -2.66 1.49
C GLY A 54 -5.05 -2.11 0.20
N HIS A 55 -6.31 -2.44 -0.08
CA HIS A 55 -7.08 -1.89 -1.20
C HIS A 55 -8.08 -0.83 -0.72
N SER A 56 -8.22 0.29 -1.44
CA SER A 56 -9.23 1.31 -1.16
C SER A 56 -9.15 1.79 0.31
N MET A 57 -10.22 1.64 1.10
CA MET A 57 -10.23 1.92 2.53
C MET A 57 -9.16 1.13 3.30
N GLY A 58 -8.84 -0.10 2.90
CA GLY A 58 -7.76 -0.88 3.52
C GLY A 58 -6.37 -0.30 3.24
N GLY A 59 -6.18 0.34 2.09
CA GLY A 59 -4.95 1.09 1.79
C GLY A 59 -4.83 2.35 2.67
N ARG A 60 -5.96 3.02 2.91
CA ARG A 60 -6.05 4.14 3.86
C ARG A 60 -5.69 3.69 5.27
N ALA A 61 -6.33 2.62 5.76
CA ALA A 61 -6.03 2.04 7.07
C ALA A 61 -4.55 1.62 7.21
N ALA A 62 -3.95 1.05 6.16
CA ALA A 62 -2.54 0.68 6.16
C ALA A 62 -1.60 1.90 6.32
N VAL A 63 -1.92 3.02 5.67
CA VAL A 63 -1.16 4.28 5.83
C VAL A 63 -1.26 4.82 7.25
N HIS A 64 -2.45 4.80 7.85
CA HIS A 64 -2.65 5.24 9.24
C HIS A 64 -1.94 4.34 10.24
N ALA A 65 -2.05 3.02 10.08
CA ALA A 65 -1.42 2.04 10.97
C ALA A 65 0.11 1.90 10.77
N ALA A 66 0.71 2.56 9.76
CA ALA A 66 2.13 2.47 9.46
C ALA A 66 3.06 2.98 10.58
N GLY A 67 2.51 3.75 11.52
CA GLY A 67 3.24 4.19 12.71
C GLY A 67 3.54 3.05 13.69
N HIS A 68 2.84 1.91 13.58
CA HIS A 68 3.01 0.78 14.46
C HIS A 68 4.46 0.21 14.38
N PRO A 69 5.14 -0.10 15.51
CA PRO A 69 6.57 -0.44 15.51
C PRO A 69 6.99 -1.65 14.66
N ARG A 70 6.06 -2.57 14.39
CA ARG A 70 6.33 -3.74 13.52
C ARG A 70 6.25 -3.42 12.03
N VAL A 71 5.61 -2.32 11.64
CA VAL A 71 5.35 -2.02 10.23
C VAL A 71 6.60 -1.41 9.59
N VAL A 72 7.12 -2.09 8.57
CA VAL A 72 8.30 -1.65 7.81
C VAL A 72 7.93 -1.03 6.46
N GLY A 73 6.71 -1.26 5.99
CA GLY A 73 6.25 -0.69 4.74
C GLY A 73 4.77 -0.90 4.44
N VAL A 74 4.30 -0.16 3.44
CA VAL A 74 2.89 -0.15 3.01
C VAL A 74 2.81 -0.35 1.49
N VAL A 75 1.89 -1.22 1.07
CA VAL A 75 1.45 -1.33 -0.32
C VAL A 75 -0.01 -0.90 -0.42
N GLY A 76 -0.24 0.30 -0.94
CA GLY A 76 -1.57 0.88 -1.14
C GLY A 76 -2.08 0.65 -2.56
N LEU A 77 -3.15 -0.12 -2.71
CA LEU A 77 -3.75 -0.47 -4.01
C LEU A 77 -5.06 0.30 -4.21
N ALA A 78 -5.13 1.16 -5.21
CA ALA A 78 -6.20 2.15 -5.40
C ALA A 78 -6.68 2.78 -4.07
N PRO A 79 -5.76 3.27 -3.21
CA PRO A 79 -6.10 3.61 -1.84
C PRO A 79 -6.98 4.86 -1.80
N TRP A 80 -7.97 4.86 -0.91
CA TRP A 80 -8.81 6.03 -0.67
C TRP A 80 -8.13 6.98 0.31
N LEU A 81 -7.16 7.76 -0.17
CA LEU A 81 -6.43 8.75 0.61
C LEU A 81 -6.97 10.15 0.36
N THR A 82 -7.55 10.74 1.39
CA THR A 82 -8.05 12.11 1.42
C THR A 82 -6.94 13.10 1.78
N ASP A 83 -7.21 14.39 1.60
CA ASP A 83 -6.25 15.46 1.92
C ASP A 83 -6.02 15.61 3.43
N GLU A 84 -6.90 15.03 4.26
CA GLU A 84 -6.80 15.01 5.73
C GLU A 84 -5.93 13.87 6.26
N ASP A 85 -5.63 12.86 5.44
CA ASP A 85 -4.89 11.70 5.93
C ASP A 85 -3.44 12.04 6.30
N PRO A 86 -2.89 11.43 7.35
CA PRO A 86 -1.55 11.75 7.82
C PRO A 86 -0.49 11.27 6.83
N VAL A 87 0.62 11.99 6.81
CA VAL A 87 1.86 11.56 6.14
C VAL A 87 2.92 11.11 7.16
N ARG A 88 2.89 11.64 8.38
CA ARG A 88 3.89 11.33 9.42
C ARG A 88 3.85 9.88 9.90
N THR A 89 2.72 9.20 9.75
CA THR A 89 2.59 7.78 10.10
C THR A 89 3.52 6.88 9.29
N VAL A 90 3.94 7.30 8.09
CA VAL A 90 4.88 6.54 7.25
C VAL A 90 6.34 6.96 7.41
N GLN A 91 6.67 7.79 8.42
CA GLN A 91 8.04 8.22 8.66
C GLN A 91 8.97 7.05 8.99
N GLY A 92 10.08 6.91 8.25
CA GLY A 92 11.02 5.79 8.44
C GLY A 92 10.49 4.45 7.90
N ARG A 93 9.56 4.49 6.95
CA ARG A 93 8.94 3.32 6.30
C ARG A 93 9.13 3.45 4.81
N ARG A 94 8.91 2.36 4.08
CA ARG A 94 8.92 2.37 2.61
C ARG A 94 7.49 2.18 2.09
N VAL A 95 7.07 3.03 1.14
CA VAL A 95 5.69 3.12 0.66
C VAL A 95 5.63 2.88 -0.84
N VAL A 96 4.74 1.98 -1.26
CA VAL A 96 4.43 1.74 -2.67
C VAL A 96 2.93 1.91 -2.88
N LEU A 97 2.55 2.84 -3.74
CA LEU A 97 1.15 3.08 -4.11
C LEU A 97 0.93 2.70 -5.57
N ALA A 98 -0.26 2.20 -5.91
CA ALA A 98 -0.69 2.02 -7.29
C ALA A 98 -2.14 2.40 -7.47
N HIS A 99 -2.48 3.08 -8.57
CA HIS A 99 -3.84 3.54 -8.83
C HIS A 99 -4.27 3.31 -10.27
N GLY A 100 -5.48 2.81 -10.48
CA GLY A 100 -6.05 2.65 -11.82
C GLY A 100 -6.27 4.00 -12.49
N ALA A 101 -5.76 4.19 -13.72
CA ALA A 101 -5.87 5.46 -14.43
C ALA A 101 -7.32 5.88 -14.73
N ARG A 102 -8.25 4.93 -14.75
CA ARG A 102 -9.67 5.13 -15.06
C ARG A 102 -10.56 4.93 -13.82
N ASP A 103 -10.00 5.09 -12.63
CA ASP A 103 -10.77 5.02 -11.40
C ASP A 103 -11.71 6.23 -11.27
N ARG A 104 -13.03 5.95 -11.31
CA ARG A 104 -14.10 6.95 -11.18
C ARG A 104 -14.71 7.00 -9.77
N TRP A 105 -14.34 6.07 -8.89
CA TRP A 105 -14.87 5.97 -7.53
C TRP A 105 -13.93 6.65 -6.54
N VAL A 106 -12.64 6.36 -6.67
CA VAL A 106 -11.57 6.95 -5.88
C VAL A 106 -10.57 7.50 -6.90
N PRO A 107 -10.69 8.75 -7.33
CA PRO A 107 -9.86 9.27 -8.41
C PRO A 107 -8.36 9.10 -8.15
N ALA A 108 -7.58 8.79 -9.18
CA ALA A 108 -6.13 8.60 -9.04
C ALA A 108 -5.40 9.85 -8.51
N SER A 109 -5.99 11.04 -8.65
CA SER A 109 -5.50 12.28 -8.06
C SER A 109 -5.47 12.25 -6.53
N LEU A 110 -6.28 11.42 -5.87
CA LEU A 110 -6.26 11.26 -4.41
C LEU A 110 -4.92 10.68 -3.93
N SER A 111 -4.50 9.55 -4.50
CA SER A 111 -3.19 8.97 -4.17
C SER A 111 -2.03 9.83 -4.67
N ALA A 112 -2.21 10.63 -5.74
CA ALA A 112 -1.19 11.56 -6.22
C ALA A 112 -0.96 12.70 -5.20
N ARG A 113 -2.02 13.41 -4.81
CA ARG A 113 -1.94 14.52 -3.85
C ARG A 113 -1.43 14.07 -2.49
N TRP A 114 -1.84 12.88 -2.02
CA TRP A 114 -1.27 12.33 -0.79
C TRP A 114 0.24 12.04 -0.94
N ALA A 115 0.66 11.43 -2.05
CA ALA A 115 2.07 11.11 -2.31
C ALA A 115 2.93 12.38 -2.45
N GLU A 116 2.42 13.42 -3.09
CA GLU A 116 3.08 14.74 -3.19
C GLU A 116 3.34 15.34 -1.82
N ARG A 117 2.34 15.35 -0.93
CA ARG A 117 2.51 15.83 0.46
C ARG A 117 3.44 14.93 1.30
N ALA A 118 3.49 13.64 0.99
CA ALA A 118 4.32 12.67 1.71
C ALA A 118 5.79 12.67 1.25
N GLN A 119 6.16 13.44 0.21
CA GLN A 119 7.53 13.51 -0.27
C GLN A 119 8.52 13.84 0.86
N GLY A 120 9.62 13.08 0.90
CA GLY A 120 10.66 13.20 1.94
C GLY A 120 10.26 12.73 3.35
N VAL A 121 9.05 12.18 3.54
CA VAL A 121 8.62 11.63 4.84
C VAL A 121 8.98 10.15 5.01
N PRO A 122 8.59 9.23 4.12
CA PRO A 122 9.07 7.84 4.14
C PRO A 122 10.50 7.76 3.62
N ASP A 123 11.21 6.68 3.96
CA ASP A 123 12.58 6.40 3.47
C ASP A 123 12.59 6.16 1.95
N ALA A 124 11.49 5.64 1.41
CA ALA A 124 11.28 5.52 -0.03
C ALA A 124 9.78 5.61 -0.36
N LEU A 125 9.46 6.32 -1.42
CA LEU A 125 8.10 6.46 -1.94
C LEU A 125 8.08 6.16 -3.43
N ALA A 126 7.26 5.20 -3.84
CA ALA A 126 6.95 4.97 -5.25
C ALA A 126 5.44 5.04 -5.45
N ARG A 127 5.00 5.70 -6.53
CA ARG A 127 3.60 5.70 -6.94
C ARG A 127 3.47 5.33 -8.40
N PHE A 128 2.66 4.30 -8.64
CA PHE A 128 2.33 3.79 -9.95
C PHE A 128 0.94 4.25 -10.40
N VAL A 129 0.81 4.52 -11.70
CA VAL A 129 -0.47 4.60 -12.40
C VAL A 129 -0.63 3.34 -13.23
N VAL A 130 -1.79 2.68 -13.17
CA VAL A 130 -2.07 1.46 -13.93
C VAL A 130 -2.93 1.81 -15.15
N PRO A 131 -2.35 1.92 -16.36
CA PRO A 131 -3.10 2.28 -17.55
C PRO A 131 -4.17 1.22 -17.86
N GLY A 132 -5.34 1.68 -18.30
CA GLY A 132 -6.45 0.81 -18.71
C GLY A 132 -7.34 0.27 -17.59
N ASP A 133 -6.89 0.32 -16.34
CA ASP A 133 -7.59 -0.23 -15.17
C ASP A 133 -8.31 0.83 -14.32
N ASN A 134 -9.13 0.38 -13.37
CA ASN A 134 -9.97 1.20 -12.50
C ASN A 134 -9.87 0.74 -11.02
N HIS A 135 -10.77 1.26 -10.18
CA HIS A 135 -10.82 0.96 -8.75
C HIS A 135 -10.82 -0.52 -8.40
N MET A 136 -11.46 -1.35 -9.24
CA MET A 136 -11.71 -2.75 -8.96
C MET A 136 -10.50 -3.63 -9.26
N MET A 137 -9.52 -3.12 -10.02
CA MET A 137 -8.27 -3.82 -10.35
C MET A 137 -8.47 -5.14 -11.11
N ILE A 138 -9.58 -5.28 -11.84
CA ILE A 138 -10.00 -6.53 -12.49
C ILE A 138 -9.66 -6.58 -13.98
N ARG A 139 -9.31 -5.46 -14.63
CA ARG A 139 -9.00 -5.48 -16.07
C ARG A 139 -7.59 -6.01 -16.33
N HIS A 140 -6.65 -5.70 -15.44
CA HIS A 140 -5.27 -6.16 -15.52
C HIS A 140 -4.79 -6.78 -14.20
N PRO A 141 -5.49 -7.80 -13.65
CA PRO A 141 -5.26 -8.31 -12.29
C PRO A 141 -3.82 -8.81 -12.08
N ARG A 142 -3.20 -9.35 -13.14
CA ARG A 142 -1.79 -9.80 -13.09
C ARG A 142 -0.81 -8.67 -12.76
N ARG A 143 -1.03 -7.45 -13.26
CA ARG A 143 -0.17 -6.29 -12.98
C ARG A 143 -0.21 -5.95 -11.49
N TRP A 144 -1.41 -5.91 -10.92
CA TRP A 144 -1.62 -5.63 -9.50
C TRP A 144 -1.02 -6.70 -8.59
N HIS A 145 -1.25 -7.99 -8.90
CA HIS A 145 -0.70 -9.09 -8.13
C HIS A 145 0.83 -9.11 -8.17
N ARG A 146 1.43 -8.92 -9.37
CA ARG A 146 2.89 -8.85 -9.52
C ARG A 146 3.48 -7.68 -8.74
N LEU A 147 2.86 -6.51 -8.82
CA LEU A 147 3.31 -5.36 -8.04
C LEU A 147 3.22 -5.64 -6.54
N ALA A 148 2.12 -6.21 -6.06
CA ALA A 148 1.97 -6.55 -4.65
C ALA A 148 3.06 -7.51 -4.17
N VAL A 149 3.39 -8.54 -4.94
CA VAL A 149 4.48 -9.48 -4.63
C VAL A 149 5.83 -8.78 -4.66
N ARG A 150 6.19 -8.08 -5.77
CA ARG A 150 7.46 -7.37 -5.91
C ARG A 150 7.70 -6.37 -4.78
N ALA A 151 6.68 -5.56 -4.48
CA ALA A 151 6.73 -4.56 -3.42
C ALA A 151 6.89 -5.25 -2.06
N THR A 152 6.06 -6.24 -1.74
CA THR A 152 6.13 -6.91 -0.43
C THR A 152 7.47 -7.59 -0.21
N THR A 153 8.01 -8.29 -1.21
CA THR A 153 9.35 -8.90 -1.16
C THR A 153 10.42 -7.86 -0.82
N ALA A 154 10.45 -6.74 -1.54
CA ALA A 154 11.45 -5.70 -1.33
C ALA A 154 11.29 -5.00 0.03
N LEU A 155 10.05 -4.75 0.46
CA LEU A 155 9.71 -4.12 1.73
C LEU A 155 10.05 -5.00 2.95
N LEU A 156 10.08 -6.31 2.78
CA LEU A 156 10.57 -7.27 3.79
C LEU A 156 12.09 -7.49 3.75
N GLY A 157 12.81 -6.79 2.87
CA GLY A 157 14.28 -6.87 2.76
C GLY A 157 14.78 -7.92 1.76
N GLY A 158 13.89 -8.51 0.96
CA GLY A 158 14.26 -9.38 -0.16
C GLY A 158 14.71 -8.59 -1.40
N THR A 159 14.90 -9.32 -2.50
CA THR A 159 15.35 -8.76 -3.78
C THR A 159 14.43 -7.66 -4.30
N VAL A 160 15.03 -6.55 -4.73
CA VAL A 160 14.32 -5.42 -5.35
C VAL A 160 14.18 -5.66 -6.85
N ASP A 161 12.95 -5.76 -7.34
CA ASP A 161 12.65 -5.87 -8.78
C ASP A 161 13.04 -4.55 -9.51
N PRO A 162 13.64 -4.61 -10.72
CA PRO A 162 14.04 -3.42 -11.46
C PRO A 162 12.91 -2.41 -11.73
N VAL A 163 11.66 -2.87 -11.87
CA VAL A 163 10.49 -1.99 -12.02
C VAL A 163 10.29 -1.14 -10.77
N LEU A 164 10.45 -1.75 -9.60
CA LEU A 164 10.30 -1.07 -8.32
C LEU A 164 11.48 -0.15 -8.02
N ALA A 165 12.71 -0.60 -8.31
CA ALA A 165 13.91 0.23 -8.16
C ALA A 165 13.79 1.54 -8.96
N ARG A 166 13.41 1.44 -10.24
CA ARG A 166 13.18 2.62 -11.10
C ARG A 166 12.10 3.54 -10.54
N ALA A 167 11.02 2.99 -10.00
CA ALA A 167 9.94 3.79 -9.45
C ALA A 167 10.34 4.51 -8.15
N TRP A 168 11.21 3.92 -7.32
CA TRP A 168 11.78 4.62 -6.16
C TRP A 168 12.75 5.72 -6.57
N THR A 169 13.58 5.50 -7.59
CA THR A 169 14.42 6.56 -8.17
C THR A 169 13.58 7.72 -8.70
N ALA A 170 12.55 7.41 -9.50
CA ALA A 170 11.60 8.40 -10.00
C ALA A 170 10.93 9.17 -8.83
N GLY A 171 10.45 8.45 -7.82
CA GLY A 171 9.84 9.04 -6.63
C GLY A 171 10.77 9.98 -5.85
N ALA A 172 12.07 9.66 -5.76
CA ALA A 172 13.09 10.52 -5.15
C ALA A 172 13.31 11.83 -5.92
N HIS A 173 12.97 11.86 -7.21
CA HIS A 173 12.95 13.05 -8.06
C HIS A 173 11.57 13.73 -8.15
N GLY A 174 10.59 13.29 -7.33
CA GLY A 174 9.23 13.81 -7.34
C GLY A 174 8.33 13.25 -8.44
N GLU A 175 8.82 12.31 -9.26
CA GLU A 175 8.03 11.68 -10.32
C GLU A 175 7.13 10.58 -9.73
N LEU A 176 5.89 10.95 -9.44
CA LEU A 176 4.91 10.11 -8.74
C LEU A 176 3.86 9.47 -9.67
N ALA A 177 4.08 9.48 -10.98
CA ALA A 177 3.14 8.98 -11.98
C ALA A 177 3.75 7.87 -12.85
N VAL A 178 4.51 6.95 -12.25
CA VAL A 178 5.22 5.88 -12.98
C VAL A 178 4.20 4.91 -13.61
N PRO A 179 4.21 4.68 -14.93
CA PRO A 179 3.29 3.74 -15.54
C PRO A 179 3.60 2.29 -15.15
N LEU A 180 2.58 1.53 -14.75
CA LEU A 180 2.67 0.08 -14.50
C LEU A 180 2.11 -0.70 -15.69
N GLU A 181 3.00 -1.17 -16.57
CA GLU A 181 2.62 -1.84 -17.82
C GLU A 181 2.64 -3.37 -17.73
N HIS A 182 3.41 -3.98 -16.81
CA HIS A 182 3.68 -5.42 -16.76
C HIS A 182 3.86 -6.05 -15.37
#